data_AF-A0A4Q3L280-F1
#
_entry.id   AF-A0A4Q3L280-F1
#
_cell.length_a   1.000
_cell.length_b   1.000
_cell.length_c   1.000
_cell.angle_alpha   90.00
_cell.angle_beta   90.00
_cell.angle_gamma   90.00
#
_symmetry.space_group_name_H-M   'P 1'
#
loop_
_entity.id
_entity.type
_entity.pdbx_description
1 polymer ?
#
loop_
_entity_poly.entity_id
_entity_poly.type
_entity_poly.pdbx_seq_one_letter_code
_entity_poly.pdbx_strand_id
1 'polypeptide(L)'
;MFLMAIADGNPAVAIAPFLVVPAVILIWRMPMRLIAHGMLFLALLIDNPTERPGRNLYRSFSYVPGQFLYETLSKSAHLPVKLTGLQLLIIIFLAMIGLRTLFGNRVDGVHRLPAARPMVKACLTAMAALLGMWVSGMGRGGIVNYAILQMQTMFFMPLMTLFYAYAFKRRRDVRTLLHTLLTVGFLRALQCIYYWITVVRHQAGDAAGGQEGDGSYVTTHSDSILAVVVVIICIVNIYQQPRWRALLLAGFILPPVALGIVANNRRIAFVAIGFGLAFSYLAANGPFRRRVHQT
;
A
#
# COMPACT_ATOMS: atom_id res chain seq x y z
N MET A 1 -36.30 11.62 16.74
CA MET A 1 -36.25 12.56 17.89
C MET A 1 -35.24 12.12 18.96
N PHE A 2 -35.24 10.86 19.42
CA PHE A 2 -34.29 10.36 20.44
C PHE A 2 -32.79 10.46 20.08
N LEU A 3 -32.39 10.22 18.81
CA LEU A 3 -30.99 10.33 18.38
C LEU A 3 -30.46 11.78 18.28
N MET A 4 -31.35 12.77 18.13
CA MET A 4 -30.97 14.19 18.11
C MET A 4 -30.71 14.75 19.51
N ALA A 5 -31.43 14.23 20.51
CA ALA A 5 -31.27 14.61 21.91
C ALA A 5 -29.95 14.13 22.53
N ILE A 6 -29.37 13.05 22.00
CA ILE A 6 -28.08 12.48 22.43
C ILE A 6 -26.88 13.15 21.72
N ALA A 7 -27.14 13.89 20.63
CA ALA A 7 -26.14 14.38 19.70
C ALA A 7 -25.80 15.87 19.83
N ASP A 8 -26.25 16.55 20.89
CA ASP A 8 -26.08 18.00 21.11
C ASP A 8 -26.40 18.85 19.86
N GLY A 9 -27.41 18.43 19.08
CA GLY A 9 -27.83 19.14 17.87
C GLY A 9 -26.92 18.98 16.64
N ASN A 10 -25.87 18.14 16.70
CA ASN A 10 -25.01 17.88 15.53
C ASN A 10 -25.67 16.86 14.57
N PRO A 11 -26.12 17.29 13.37
CA PRO A 11 -26.79 16.40 12.42
C PRO A 11 -25.87 15.27 11.92
N ALA A 12 -24.54 15.47 11.94
CA ALA A 12 -23.59 14.45 11.51
C ALA A 12 -23.62 13.22 12.42
N VAL A 13 -23.78 13.41 13.74
CA VAL A 13 -23.85 12.30 14.71
C VAL A 13 -25.15 11.53 14.57
N ALA A 14 -26.26 12.22 14.26
CA ALA A 14 -27.55 11.58 14.02
C ALA A 14 -27.55 10.70 12.75
N ILE A 15 -26.80 11.10 11.71
CA ILE A 15 -26.70 10.36 10.45
C ILE A 15 -25.64 9.25 10.51
N ALA A 16 -24.60 9.41 11.33
CA ALA A 16 -23.49 8.46 11.46
C ALA A 16 -23.92 6.98 11.61
N PRO A 17 -24.84 6.58 12.51
CA PRO A 17 -25.23 5.17 12.63
C PRO A 17 -25.89 4.63 11.36
N PHE A 18 -26.63 5.46 10.62
CA PHE A 18 -27.27 5.07 9.35
C PHE A 18 -26.27 4.87 8.22
N LEU A 19 -25.06 5.42 8.31
CA LEU A 19 -23.98 5.17 7.35
C LEU A 19 -23.05 4.05 7.81
N VAL A 20 -22.66 4.06 9.08
CA VAL A 20 -21.70 3.12 9.65
C VAL A 20 -22.27 1.72 9.72
N VAL A 21 -23.52 1.53 10.18
CA VAL A 21 -24.11 0.19 10.31
C VAL A 21 -24.23 -0.52 8.95
N PRO A 22 -24.79 0.10 7.89
CA PRO A 22 -24.80 -0.51 6.56
C PRO A 22 -23.40 -0.74 6.00
N ALA A 23 -22.46 0.17 6.23
CA ALA A 23 -21.07 -0.02 5.79
C ALA A 23 -20.43 -1.25 6.45
N VAL A 24 -20.61 -1.42 7.76
CA VAL A 24 -20.12 -2.58 8.52
C VAL A 24 -20.79 -3.87 8.03
N ILE A 25 -22.11 -3.86 7.82
CA ILE A 25 -22.84 -5.02 7.28
C ILE A 25 -22.35 -5.37 5.87
N LEU A 26 -22.12 -4.36 5.03
CA LEU A 26 -21.63 -4.53 3.67
C LEU A 26 -20.23 -5.14 3.67
N ILE A 27 -19.31 -4.57 4.45
CA ILE A 27 -17.95 -5.10 4.65
C ILE A 27 -18.00 -6.54 5.18
N TRP A 28 -18.88 -6.82 6.15
CA TRP A 28 -19.05 -8.15 6.72
C TRP A 28 -19.60 -9.17 5.71
N ARG A 29 -20.38 -8.75 4.72
CA ARG A 29 -20.89 -9.63 3.65
C ARG A 29 -19.96 -9.73 2.44
N MET A 30 -19.01 -8.80 2.29
CA MET A 30 -18.08 -8.79 1.16
C MET A 30 -17.00 -9.88 1.29
N PRO A 31 -16.63 -10.55 0.18
CA PRO A 31 -15.52 -11.48 0.18
C PRO A 31 -14.20 -10.73 0.42
N MET A 32 -13.32 -11.30 1.25
CA MET A 32 -12.06 -10.69 1.67
C MET A 32 -11.17 -10.27 0.50
N ARG A 33 -11.28 -10.95 -0.64
CA ARG A 33 -10.58 -10.56 -1.87
C ARG A 33 -10.92 -9.14 -2.32
N LEU A 34 -12.19 -8.73 -2.26
CA LEU A 34 -12.61 -7.41 -2.73
C LEU A 34 -12.14 -6.33 -1.76
N ILE A 35 -12.26 -6.63 -0.46
CA ILE A 35 -11.75 -5.76 0.61
C ILE A 35 -10.24 -5.56 0.46
N ALA A 36 -9.48 -6.62 0.20
CA ALA A 36 -8.03 -6.54 0.02
C ALA A 36 -7.63 -5.72 -1.22
N HIS A 37 -8.32 -5.90 -2.36
CA HIS A 37 -8.06 -5.07 -3.55
C HIS A 37 -8.42 -3.61 -3.30
N GLY A 38 -9.56 -3.33 -2.68
CA GLY A 38 -9.99 -1.97 -2.32
C GLY A 38 -9.00 -1.31 -1.37
N MET A 39 -8.58 -2.02 -0.33
CA MET A 39 -7.58 -1.54 0.62
C MET A 39 -6.23 -1.28 -0.08
N LEU A 40 -5.77 -2.18 -0.95
CA LEU A 40 -4.53 -1.97 -1.68
C LEU A 40 -4.61 -0.75 -2.60
N PHE A 41 -5.70 -0.64 -3.36
CA PHE A 41 -5.93 0.49 -4.25
C PHE A 41 -5.93 1.81 -3.47
N LEU A 42 -6.69 1.88 -2.37
CA LEU A 42 -6.75 3.07 -1.53
C LEU A 42 -5.41 3.38 -0.87
N ALA A 43 -4.72 2.39 -0.33
CA ALA A 43 -3.41 2.58 0.29
C ALA A 43 -2.40 3.14 -0.71
N LEU A 44 -2.33 2.59 -1.93
CA LEU A 44 -1.38 3.08 -2.94
C LEU A 44 -1.78 4.44 -3.54
N LEU A 45 -3.07 4.77 -3.57
CA LEU A 45 -3.56 6.01 -4.19
C LEU A 45 -3.54 7.20 -3.23
N ILE A 46 -3.85 6.97 -1.96
CA ILE A 46 -3.96 8.02 -0.94
C ILE A 46 -2.56 8.45 -0.50
N ASP A 47 -2.33 9.76 -0.47
CA ASP A 47 -1.06 10.33 -0.03
C ASP A 47 -0.76 10.00 1.42
N ASN A 48 0.49 9.65 1.71
CA ASN A 48 0.98 9.46 3.08
C ASN A 48 1.55 10.79 3.62
N PRO A 49 0.86 11.50 4.54
CA PRO A 49 1.32 12.78 5.07
C PRO A 49 2.64 12.65 5.86
N THR A 50 2.91 11.47 6.41
CA THR A 50 4.13 11.22 7.20
C THR A 50 5.40 11.26 6.35
N GLU A 51 5.28 11.04 5.03
CA GLU A 51 6.37 11.14 4.06
C GLU A 51 6.57 12.56 3.51
N ARG A 52 5.76 13.54 3.96
CA ARG A 52 5.85 14.96 3.58
C ARG A 52 5.95 15.16 2.06
N PRO A 53 4.94 14.74 1.29
CA PRO A 53 4.97 14.86 -0.17
C PRO A 53 5.30 16.30 -0.59
N GLY A 54 6.20 16.44 -1.56
CA GLY A 54 6.65 17.74 -2.04
C GLY A 54 7.26 18.64 -0.97
N ARG A 55 7.84 18.09 0.11
CA ARG A 55 8.33 18.84 1.28
C ARG A 55 7.25 19.70 1.95
N ASN A 56 5.97 19.29 1.85
CA ASN A 56 4.79 20.04 2.29
C ASN A 56 4.53 21.36 1.53
N LEU A 57 5.11 21.54 0.33
CA LEU A 57 4.81 22.69 -0.53
C LEU A 57 3.35 22.68 -1.05
N TYR A 58 2.72 21.52 -1.08
CA TYR A 58 1.30 21.37 -1.41
C TYR A 58 0.61 20.36 -0.51
N ARG A 59 -0.72 20.43 -0.49
CA ARG A 59 -1.58 19.39 0.07
C ARG A 59 -2.43 18.84 -1.07
N SER A 60 -2.40 17.53 -1.27
CA SER A 60 -3.22 16.89 -2.28
C SER A 60 -4.67 16.76 -1.82
N PHE A 61 -5.56 16.47 -2.77
CA PHE A 61 -6.96 16.17 -2.44
C PHE A 61 -7.11 14.96 -1.50
N SER A 62 -6.16 14.01 -1.54
CA SER A 62 -6.15 12.82 -0.68
C SER A 62 -5.42 13.03 0.65
N TYR A 63 -5.00 14.27 0.98
CA TYR A 63 -4.28 14.54 2.22
C TYR A 63 -5.10 14.18 3.48
N VAL A 64 -6.35 14.62 3.55
CA VAL A 64 -7.26 14.36 4.69
C VAL A 64 -7.48 12.85 4.90
N PRO A 65 -7.94 12.06 3.89
CA PRO A 65 -8.06 10.62 4.09
C PRO A 65 -6.70 9.95 4.37
N GLY A 66 -5.60 10.52 3.86
CA GLY A 66 -4.24 10.10 4.18
C GLY A 66 -3.87 10.24 5.65
N GLN A 67 -4.29 11.33 6.31
CA GLN A 67 -4.07 11.51 7.74
C GLN A 67 -4.77 10.43 8.57
N PHE A 68 -6.02 10.11 8.24
CA PHE A 68 -6.74 9.03 8.94
C PHE A 68 -6.11 7.66 8.70
N LEU A 69 -5.61 7.40 7.49
CA LEU A 69 -5.06 6.10 7.12
C LEU A 69 -3.65 5.87 7.70
N TYR A 70 -2.78 6.87 7.61
CA TYR A 70 -1.34 6.72 7.87
C TYR A 70 -0.85 7.35 9.16
N GLU A 71 -1.48 8.42 9.66
CA GLU A 71 -1.10 8.98 10.95
C GLU A 71 -1.73 8.18 12.09
N THR A 72 -1.10 8.25 13.26
CA THR A 72 -1.65 7.68 14.49
C THR A 72 -3.02 8.31 14.77
N LEU A 73 -4.00 7.49 15.15
CA LEU A 73 -5.36 7.95 15.49
C LEU A 73 -5.38 8.94 16.66
N SER A 74 -4.34 8.94 17.50
CA SER A 74 -4.13 9.99 18.50
C SER A 74 -3.85 11.37 17.93
N LYS A 75 -3.26 11.46 16.75
CA LYS A 75 -3.01 12.72 16.04
C LYS A 75 -4.15 13.09 15.11
N SER A 76 -4.69 12.14 14.36
CA SER A 76 -5.73 12.42 13.35
C SER A 76 -7.15 12.49 13.93
N ALA A 77 -7.48 11.66 14.92
CA ALA A 77 -8.82 11.56 15.51
C ALA A 77 -8.85 11.89 17.02
N HIS A 78 -7.73 12.33 17.60
CA HIS A 78 -7.58 12.62 19.03
C HIS A 78 -7.97 11.45 19.96
N LEU A 79 -7.83 10.21 19.47
CA LEU A 79 -8.13 9.01 20.26
C LEU A 79 -6.91 8.58 21.10
N PRO A 80 -7.07 7.99 22.30
CA PRO A 80 -5.96 7.51 23.13
C PRO A 80 -5.32 6.22 22.59
N VAL A 81 -5.21 6.07 21.28
CA VAL A 81 -4.73 4.87 20.58
C VAL A 81 -3.54 5.24 19.68
N LYS A 82 -2.39 4.60 19.93
CA LYS A 82 -1.15 4.80 19.16
C LYS A 82 -1.10 3.94 17.87
N LEU A 83 -2.24 3.57 17.32
CA LEU A 83 -2.34 2.79 16.07
C LEU A 83 -2.67 3.73 14.92
N THR A 84 -2.18 3.42 13.73
CA THR A 84 -2.63 4.08 12.50
C THR A 84 -3.96 3.50 12.03
N GLY A 85 -4.74 4.24 11.24
CA GLY A 85 -5.98 3.72 10.67
C GLY A 85 -5.77 2.45 9.84
N LEU A 86 -4.66 2.38 9.09
CA LEU A 86 -4.29 1.21 8.30
C LEU A 86 -4.01 -0.02 9.18
N GLN A 87 -3.29 0.15 10.30
CA GLN A 87 -3.06 -0.94 11.26
C GLN A 87 -4.37 -1.43 11.87
N LEU A 88 -5.26 -0.52 12.27
CA LEU A 88 -6.56 -0.85 12.81
C LEU A 88 -7.41 -1.64 11.79
N LEU A 89 -7.42 -1.22 10.52
CA LEU A 89 -8.13 -1.93 9.45
C LEU A 89 -7.64 -3.37 9.29
N ILE A 90 -6.32 -3.61 9.32
CA ILE A 90 -5.77 -4.98 9.25
C ILE A 90 -6.22 -5.82 10.42
N ILE A 91 -6.14 -5.27 11.64
CA ILE A 91 -6.56 -5.98 12.85
C ILE A 91 -8.04 -6.36 12.74
N ILE A 92 -8.89 -5.43 12.31
CA ILE A 92 -10.31 -5.69 12.05
C ILE A 92 -10.49 -6.77 10.99
N PHE A 93 -9.73 -6.73 9.89
CA PHE A 93 -9.85 -7.70 8.81
C PHE A 93 -9.39 -9.11 9.22
N LEU A 94 -8.32 -9.21 10.01
CA LEU A 94 -7.87 -10.47 10.58
C LEU A 94 -8.88 -11.02 11.59
N ALA A 95 -9.43 -10.17 12.46
CA ALA A 95 -10.50 -10.55 13.38
C ALA A 95 -11.73 -11.05 12.61
N MET A 96 -12.14 -10.37 11.54
CA MET A 96 -13.22 -10.81 10.67
C MET A 96 -12.93 -12.17 10.02
N ILE A 97 -11.70 -12.41 9.54
CA ILE A 97 -11.30 -13.72 9.01
C ILE A 97 -11.42 -14.81 10.09
N GLY A 98 -10.95 -14.53 11.30
CA GLY A 98 -11.07 -15.43 12.45
C GLY A 98 -12.53 -15.75 12.78
N LEU A 99 -13.35 -14.73 12.97
CA LEU A 99 -14.78 -14.88 13.28
C LEU A 99 -15.53 -15.62 12.18
N ARG A 100 -15.31 -15.29 10.90
CA ARG A 100 -15.92 -16.02 9.78
C ARG A 100 -15.52 -17.49 9.77
N THR A 101 -14.29 -17.81 10.15
CA THR A 101 -13.79 -19.18 10.23
C THR A 101 -14.45 -19.94 11.38
N LEU A 102 -14.58 -19.30 12.55
CA LEU A 102 -15.25 -19.87 13.72
C LEU A 102 -16.75 -20.14 13.46
N PHE A 103 -17.43 -19.23 12.77
CA PHE A 103 -18.85 -19.39 12.40
C PHE A 103 -19.07 -20.22 11.13
N GLY A 104 -18.02 -20.84 10.56
CA GLY A 104 -18.14 -21.67 9.35
C GLY A 104 -18.63 -20.93 8.10
N ASN A 105 -18.49 -19.60 8.07
CA ASN A 105 -19.03 -18.77 7.00
C ASN A 105 -18.25 -18.98 5.69
N ARG A 106 -18.97 -19.30 4.61
CA ARG A 106 -18.41 -19.63 3.29
C ARG A 106 -18.31 -18.46 2.32
N VAL A 107 -18.52 -17.22 2.77
CA VAL A 107 -18.42 -15.99 1.94
C VAL A 107 -17.08 -15.91 1.18
N ASP A 108 -15.98 -16.40 1.76
CA ASP A 108 -14.65 -16.37 1.14
C ASP A 108 -14.35 -17.57 0.20
N GLY A 109 -15.38 -18.37 -0.12
CA GLY A 109 -15.32 -19.49 -1.05
C GLY A 109 -14.73 -20.79 -0.47
N VAL A 110 -15.25 -21.92 -0.98
CA VAL A 110 -14.86 -23.29 -0.59
C VAL A 110 -13.54 -23.73 -1.24
N HIS A 111 -13.26 -23.27 -2.47
CA HIS A 111 -12.05 -23.65 -3.21
C HIS A 111 -10.92 -22.67 -2.92
N ARG A 112 -10.15 -22.97 -1.88
CA ARG A 112 -8.99 -22.18 -1.44
C ARG A 112 -7.73 -22.86 -1.97
N LEU A 113 -6.99 -22.19 -2.86
CA LEU A 113 -5.60 -22.57 -3.09
C LEU A 113 -4.80 -22.15 -1.85
N PRO A 114 -4.12 -23.08 -1.16
CA PRO A 114 -3.33 -22.74 0.01
C PRO A 114 -2.19 -21.80 -0.41
N ALA A 115 -1.92 -20.78 0.41
CA ALA A 115 -0.73 -19.95 0.24
C ALA A 115 0.52 -20.85 0.26
N ALA A 116 1.56 -20.45 -0.50
CA ALA A 116 2.80 -21.20 -0.56
C ALA A 116 3.36 -21.41 0.86
N ARG A 117 3.42 -22.67 1.31
CA ARG A 117 3.85 -23.02 2.67
C ARG A 117 5.18 -22.37 3.08
N PRO A 118 6.20 -22.27 2.21
CA PRO A 118 7.45 -21.58 2.55
C PRO A 118 7.25 -20.10 2.90
N MET A 119 6.36 -19.40 2.20
CA MET A 119 6.06 -17.98 2.47
C MET A 119 5.37 -17.81 3.82
N VAL A 120 4.36 -18.65 4.12
CA VAL A 120 3.69 -18.62 5.41
C VAL A 120 4.67 -18.90 6.55
N LYS A 121 5.51 -19.94 6.40
CA LYS A 121 6.56 -20.25 7.37
C LYS A 121 7.53 -19.08 7.55
N ALA A 122 8.00 -18.48 6.47
CA ALA A 122 8.91 -17.33 6.54
C ALA A 122 8.29 -16.14 7.29
N CYS A 123 7.02 -15.81 7.01
CA CYS A 123 6.31 -14.75 7.74
C CYS A 123 6.16 -15.08 9.23
N LEU A 124 5.76 -16.30 9.57
CA LEU A 124 5.61 -16.73 10.97
C LEU A 124 6.95 -16.75 11.70
N THR A 125 8.01 -17.24 11.07
CA THR A 125 9.37 -17.21 11.63
C THR A 125 9.84 -15.78 11.83
N ALA A 126 9.59 -14.87 10.89
CA ALA A 126 9.93 -13.46 11.03
C ALA A 126 9.19 -12.83 12.21
N MET A 127 7.88 -13.09 12.34
CA MET A 127 7.09 -12.60 13.48
C MET A 127 7.60 -13.17 14.81
N ALA A 128 7.89 -14.48 14.88
CA ALA A 128 8.44 -15.10 16.09
C ALA A 128 9.81 -14.52 16.46
N ALA A 129 10.69 -14.29 15.47
CA ALA A 129 11.99 -13.66 15.69
C ALA A 129 11.85 -12.22 16.20
N LEU A 130 10.94 -11.42 15.63
CA LEU A 130 10.67 -10.06 16.09
C LEU A 130 10.13 -10.06 17.53
N LEU A 131 9.20 -10.95 17.88
CA LEU A 131 8.73 -11.10 19.27
C LEU A 131 9.87 -11.49 20.20
N GLY A 132 10.71 -12.47 19.81
CA GLY A 132 11.85 -12.91 20.60
C GLY A 132 12.88 -11.80 20.85
N MET A 133 13.22 -11.03 19.81
CA MET A 133 14.09 -9.87 19.94
C MET A 133 13.48 -8.79 20.86
N TRP A 134 12.17 -8.56 20.76
CA TRP A 134 11.48 -7.61 21.61
C TRP A 134 11.49 -8.03 23.08
N VAL A 135 11.14 -9.28 23.40
CA VAL A 135 11.17 -9.82 24.76
C VAL A 135 12.60 -9.79 25.33
N SER A 136 13.59 -10.18 24.53
CA SER A 136 15.01 -10.13 24.92
C SER A 136 15.49 -8.70 25.18
N GLY A 137 15.12 -7.74 24.32
CA GLY A 137 15.44 -6.33 24.51
C GLY A 137 14.79 -5.73 25.75
N MET A 138 13.53 -6.09 26.03
CA MET A 138 12.83 -5.71 27.25
C MET A 138 13.51 -6.28 28.50
N GLY A 139 13.94 -7.54 28.46
CA GLY A 139 14.69 -8.18 29.56
C GLY A 139 16.05 -7.54 29.88
N ARG A 140 16.62 -6.76 28.93
CA ARG A 140 17.89 -6.04 29.10
C ARG A 140 17.73 -4.56 29.46
N GLY A 141 16.54 -4.13 29.87
CA GLY A 141 16.27 -2.74 30.25
C GLY A 141 15.87 -1.82 29.08
N GLY A 142 15.38 -2.38 27.98
CA GLY A 142 14.85 -1.61 26.86
C GLY A 142 13.66 -0.72 27.23
N ILE A 143 13.52 0.42 26.56
CA ILE A 143 12.42 1.36 26.78
C ILE A 143 11.20 0.92 25.96
N VAL A 144 10.11 0.56 26.66
CA VAL A 144 8.85 0.03 26.08
C VAL A 144 8.31 0.92 24.96
N ASN A 145 8.32 2.24 25.16
CA ASN A 145 7.72 3.18 24.21
C ASN A 145 8.39 3.14 22.83
N TYR A 146 9.72 3.11 22.78
CA TYR A 146 10.46 3.01 21.51
C TYR A 146 10.29 1.62 20.89
N ALA A 147 10.29 0.58 21.73
CA ALA A 147 10.12 -0.78 21.29
C ALA A 147 8.75 -0.99 20.60
N ILE A 148 7.66 -0.44 21.15
CA ILE A 148 6.33 -0.52 20.53
C ILE A 148 6.31 0.17 19.16
N LEU A 149 6.84 1.39 19.06
CA LEU A 149 6.87 2.15 17.81
C LEU A 149 7.65 1.42 16.71
N GLN A 150 8.78 0.80 17.05
CA GLN A 150 9.58 0.02 16.11
C GLN A 150 8.88 -1.28 15.71
N MET A 151 8.29 -1.98 16.67
CA MET A 151 7.58 -3.24 16.46
C MET A 151 6.38 -3.06 15.54
N GLN A 152 5.62 -1.96 15.71
CA GLN A 152 4.48 -1.63 14.85
C GLN A 152 4.85 -1.65 13.36
N THR A 153 5.98 -1.04 12.99
CA THR A 153 6.43 -1.00 11.59
C THR A 153 6.95 -2.36 11.11
N MET A 154 7.69 -3.08 11.96
CA MET A 154 8.30 -4.36 11.59
C MET A 154 7.27 -5.50 11.48
N PHE A 155 6.24 -5.53 12.33
CA PHE A 155 5.16 -6.53 12.28
C PHE A 155 4.22 -6.31 11.10
N PHE A 156 4.09 -5.08 10.65
CA PHE A 156 3.15 -4.71 9.62
C PHE A 156 3.39 -5.47 8.31
N MET A 157 4.65 -5.62 7.89
CA MET A 157 5.00 -6.27 6.63
C MET A 157 4.64 -7.77 6.58
N PRO A 158 5.07 -8.64 7.53
CA PRO A 158 4.67 -10.04 7.52
C PRO A 158 3.16 -10.21 7.74
N LEU A 159 2.53 -9.35 8.54
CA LEU A 159 1.09 -9.39 8.79
C LEU A 159 0.29 -9.08 7.51
N MET A 160 0.67 -8.03 6.79
CA MET A 160 0.09 -7.71 5.48
C MET A 160 0.33 -8.83 4.48
N THR A 161 1.54 -9.41 4.45
CA THR A 161 1.86 -10.53 3.55
C THR A 161 0.92 -11.70 3.80
N LEU A 162 0.69 -12.09 5.06
CA LEU A 162 -0.25 -13.14 5.41
C LEU A 162 -1.70 -12.79 5.07
N PHE A 163 -2.12 -11.54 5.31
CA PHE A 163 -3.45 -11.06 4.94
C PHE A 163 -3.70 -11.15 3.42
N TYR A 164 -2.78 -10.64 2.60
CA TYR A 164 -2.89 -10.70 1.14
C TYR A 164 -2.74 -12.12 0.60
N ALA A 165 -1.88 -12.94 1.20
CA ALA A 165 -1.78 -14.37 0.88
C ALA A 165 -3.08 -15.13 1.18
N TYR A 166 -3.79 -14.73 2.24
CA TYR A 166 -5.11 -15.23 2.52
C TYR A 166 -6.15 -14.67 1.56
N ALA A 167 -6.09 -13.39 1.17
CA ALA A 167 -7.12 -12.76 0.37
C ALA A 167 -7.04 -13.12 -1.13
N PHE A 168 -5.84 -13.20 -1.71
CA PHE A 168 -5.62 -13.45 -3.13
C PHE A 168 -5.35 -14.93 -3.39
N LYS A 169 -6.30 -15.61 -4.03
CA LYS A 169 -6.24 -17.08 -4.20
C LYS A 169 -6.30 -17.52 -5.66
N ARG A 170 -6.70 -16.65 -6.57
CA ARG A 170 -6.93 -17.00 -7.99
C ARG A 170 -5.95 -16.25 -8.89
N ARG A 171 -5.63 -16.83 -10.04
CA ARG A 171 -4.89 -16.13 -11.11
C ARG A 171 -5.57 -14.81 -11.53
N ARG A 172 -6.90 -14.76 -11.45
CA ARG A 172 -7.68 -13.53 -11.68
C ARG A 172 -7.35 -12.44 -10.66
N ASP A 173 -7.14 -12.80 -9.39
CA ASP A 173 -6.81 -11.84 -8.33
C ASP A 173 -5.43 -11.23 -8.59
N VAL A 174 -4.44 -12.03 -9.01
CA VAL A 174 -3.11 -11.53 -9.42
C VAL A 174 -3.21 -10.59 -10.62
N ARG A 175 -4.08 -10.89 -11.60
CA ARG A 175 -4.31 -9.97 -12.72
C ARG A 175 -4.92 -8.65 -12.26
N THR A 176 -5.91 -8.70 -11.37
CA THR A 176 -6.52 -7.48 -10.80
C THR A 176 -5.50 -6.68 -9.99
N LEU A 177 -4.66 -7.34 -9.19
CA LEU A 177 -3.52 -6.74 -8.48
C LEU A 177 -2.60 -5.97 -9.43
N LEU A 178 -2.17 -6.61 -10.53
CA LEU A 178 -1.31 -5.96 -11.53
C LEU A 178 -2.00 -4.75 -12.18
N HIS A 179 -3.28 -4.86 -12.53
CA HIS A 179 -4.04 -3.72 -13.03
C HIS A 179 -4.14 -2.59 -12.00
N THR A 180 -4.39 -2.91 -10.73
CA THR A 180 -4.39 -1.93 -9.64
C THR A 180 -3.05 -1.20 -9.55
N LEU A 181 -1.93 -1.92 -9.60
CA LEU A 181 -0.59 -1.32 -9.57
C LEU A 181 -0.36 -0.40 -10.78
N LEU A 182 -0.71 -0.86 -11.99
CA LEU A 182 -0.58 -0.06 -13.22
C LEU A 182 -1.45 1.20 -13.17
N THR A 183 -2.72 1.07 -12.79
CA THR A 183 -3.66 2.19 -12.71
C THR A 183 -3.21 3.20 -11.67
N VAL A 184 -2.88 2.75 -10.45
CA VAL A 184 -2.48 3.67 -9.38
C VAL A 184 -1.14 4.31 -9.71
N GLY A 185 -0.13 3.54 -10.16
CA GLY A 185 1.16 4.12 -10.50
C GLY A 185 1.09 5.12 -11.66
N PHE A 186 0.21 4.88 -12.63
CA PHE A 186 -0.09 5.86 -13.69
C PHE A 186 -0.71 7.15 -13.13
N LEU A 187 -1.75 7.03 -12.30
CA LEU A 187 -2.40 8.19 -11.66
C LEU A 187 -1.43 8.98 -10.79
N ARG A 188 -0.59 8.30 -10.00
CA ARG A 188 0.45 8.90 -9.17
C ARG A 188 1.53 9.60 -10.00
N ALA A 189 1.90 9.03 -11.15
CA ALA A 189 2.81 9.68 -12.08
C ALA A 189 2.21 10.96 -12.67
N LEU A 190 0.94 10.94 -13.09
CA LEU A 190 0.24 12.15 -13.54
C LEU A 190 0.14 13.20 -12.45
N GLN A 191 -0.20 12.79 -11.22
CA GLN A 191 -0.21 13.67 -10.05
C GLN A 191 1.17 14.30 -9.81
N CYS A 192 2.23 13.51 -9.92
CA CYS A 192 3.61 14.00 -9.80
C CYS A 192 3.93 15.06 -10.86
N ILE A 193 3.61 14.78 -12.13
CA ILE A 193 3.82 15.74 -13.23
C ILE A 193 3.03 17.02 -12.99
N TYR A 194 1.75 16.89 -12.61
CA TYR A 194 0.89 18.04 -12.32
C TYR A 194 1.47 18.95 -11.24
N TYR A 195 1.86 18.39 -10.08
CA TYR A 195 2.42 19.20 -8.99
C TYR A 195 3.83 19.72 -9.30
N TRP A 196 4.59 18.99 -10.10
CA TRP A 196 5.87 19.48 -10.58
C TRP A 196 5.70 20.75 -11.43
N ILE A 197 4.79 20.72 -12.41
CA ILE A 197 4.52 21.86 -13.29
C ILE A 197 3.91 23.03 -12.51
N THR A 198 2.89 22.77 -11.68
CA THR A 198 2.05 23.84 -11.10
C THR A 198 2.59 24.44 -9.81
N VAL A 199 3.31 23.65 -8.99
CA VAL A 199 3.75 24.10 -7.66
C VAL A 199 5.26 24.16 -7.59
N VAL A 200 5.93 23.03 -7.79
CA VAL A 200 7.37 22.93 -7.48
C VAL A 200 8.20 23.81 -8.41
N ARG A 201 7.92 23.82 -9.71
CA ARG A 201 8.66 24.64 -10.68
C ARG A 201 8.49 26.15 -10.41
N HIS A 202 7.31 26.59 -9.96
CA HIS A 202 7.03 28.00 -9.72
C HIS A 202 7.58 28.47 -8.36
N GLN A 203 7.36 27.70 -7.29
CA GLN A 203 7.77 28.10 -5.94
C GLN A 203 9.26 27.91 -5.65
N ALA A 204 9.93 26.96 -6.33
CA ALA A 204 11.38 26.80 -6.21
C ALA A 204 12.17 27.95 -6.88
N GLY A 205 11.53 28.73 -7.76
CA GLY A 205 12.13 29.92 -8.37
C GLY A 205 12.18 31.13 -7.44
N ASP A 206 11.21 31.26 -6.54
CA ASP A 206 11.04 32.46 -5.69
C ASP A 206 11.76 32.35 -4.33
N ALA A 207 11.98 31.13 -3.83
CA ALA A 207 12.69 30.88 -2.57
C ALA A 207 14.20 30.73 -2.80
N ALA A 208 14.88 31.86 -3.01
CA ALA A 208 16.34 32.04 -2.92
C ALA A 208 17.23 31.17 -3.82
N GLY A 209 17.84 31.80 -4.83
CA GLY A 209 19.14 31.38 -5.35
C GLY A 209 19.21 29.95 -5.88
N GLY A 210 18.59 29.73 -7.03
CA GLY A 210 18.75 28.59 -7.93
C GLY A 210 19.72 27.49 -7.50
N GLN A 211 19.17 26.45 -6.86
CA GLN A 211 19.68 25.10 -7.04
C GLN A 211 18.53 24.21 -7.50
N GLU A 212 18.21 24.31 -8.80
CA GLU A 212 17.73 23.16 -9.58
C GLU A 212 18.78 22.04 -9.44
N GLY A 213 18.72 21.29 -8.33
CA GLY A 213 19.80 20.38 -7.95
C GLY A 213 19.77 19.92 -6.49
N ASP A 214 19.04 20.59 -5.60
CA ASP A 214 19.10 20.31 -4.15
C ASP A 214 18.26 19.09 -3.68
N GLY A 215 18.11 18.08 -4.54
CA GLY A 215 17.38 16.85 -4.21
C GLY A 215 15.90 17.09 -3.87
N SER A 216 15.25 18.05 -4.52
CA SER A 216 13.80 18.28 -4.39
C SER A 216 13.04 17.11 -4.99
N TYR A 217 12.24 16.44 -4.15
CA TYR A 217 11.30 15.41 -4.57
C TYR A 217 9.88 16.00 -4.55
N VAL A 218 9.07 15.62 -5.52
CA VAL A 218 7.70 16.14 -5.70
C VAL A 218 6.70 15.26 -4.94
N THR A 219 6.95 13.96 -4.92
CA THR A 219 6.09 12.94 -4.30
C THR A 219 6.89 12.12 -3.28
N THR A 220 6.40 10.96 -2.89
CA THR A 220 6.94 10.24 -1.73
C THR A 220 8.00 9.20 -2.12
N HIS A 221 8.59 8.52 -1.14
CA HIS A 221 9.49 7.39 -1.41
C HIS A 221 8.72 6.22 -1.99
N SER A 222 7.53 5.94 -1.43
CA SER A 222 6.66 4.86 -1.87
C SER A 222 6.25 5.01 -3.35
N ASP A 223 6.02 6.23 -3.83
CA ASP A 223 5.65 6.50 -5.22
C ASP A 223 6.74 6.11 -6.21
N SER A 224 8.00 6.36 -5.86
CA SER A 224 9.14 5.93 -6.67
C SER A 224 9.23 4.41 -6.77
N ILE A 225 8.99 3.68 -5.68
CA ILE A 225 8.97 2.21 -5.71
C ILE A 225 7.80 1.73 -6.56
N LEU A 226 6.61 2.34 -6.44
CA LEU A 226 5.46 2.00 -7.26
C LEU A 226 5.73 2.23 -8.76
N ALA A 227 6.33 3.36 -9.12
CA ALA A 227 6.72 3.67 -10.49
C ALA A 227 7.70 2.62 -11.05
N VAL A 228 8.71 2.22 -10.27
CA VAL A 228 9.66 1.14 -10.62
C VAL A 228 8.92 -0.18 -10.88
N VAL A 229 8.00 -0.56 -10.00
CA VAL A 229 7.19 -1.77 -10.15
C VAL A 229 6.36 -1.72 -11.43
N VAL A 230 5.73 -0.59 -11.74
CA VAL A 230 4.97 -0.39 -12.99
C VAL A 230 5.86 -0.56 -14.22
N VAL A 231 7.06 0.04 -14.23
CA VAL A 231 8.03 -0.11 -15.31
C VAL A 231 8.40 -1.58 -15.51
N ILE A 232 8.72 -2.30 -14.43
CA ILE A 232 9.05 -3.73 -14.49
C ILE A 232 7.87 -4.55 -15.03
N ILE A 233 6.64 -4.29 -14.57
CA ILE A 233 5.44 -4.98 -15.07
C ILE A 233 5.29 -4.78 -16.59
N CYS A 234 5.43 -3.55 -17.09
CA CYS A 234 5.34 -3.25 -18.51
C CYS A 234 6.43 -3.97 -19.33
N ILE A 235 7.69 -3.91 -18.88
CA ILE A 235 8.82 -4.54 -19.57
C ILE A 235 8.66 -6.07 -19.59
N VAL A 236 8.34 -6.67 -18.44
CA VAL A 236 8.12 -8.11 -18.34
C VAL A 236 6.93 -8.55 -19.21
N ASN A 237 5.86 -7.76 -19.27
CA ASN A 237 4.70 -8.05 -20.12
C ASN A 237 5.06 -8.01 -21.62
N ILE A 238 5.83 -7.00 -22.06
CA ILE A 238 6.34 -6.94 -23.45
C ILE A 238 7.25 -8.14 -23.74
N TYR A 239 8.16 -8.47 -22.82
CA TYR A 239 9.12 -9.56 -22.99
C TYR A 239 8.44 -10.93 -23.06
N GLN A 240 7.48 -11.20 -22.17
CA GLN A 240 6.79 -12.50 -22.12
C GLN A 240 5.73 -12.66 -23.21
N GLN A 241 5.06 -11.58 -23.61
CA GLN A 241 4.00 -11.61 -24.61
C GLN A 241 4.13 -10.39 -25.53
N PRO A 242 5.05 -10.43 -26.53
CA PRO A 242 5.28 -9.33 -27.47
C PRO A 242 4.11 -9.20 -28.45
N ARG A 243 2.97 -8.74 -27.95
CA ARG A 243 1.75 -8.46 -28.70
C ARG A 243 1.65 -6.95 -28.90
N TRP A 244 1.10 -6.52 -30.03
CA TRP A 244 0.86 -5.10 -30.30
C TRP A 244 0.10 -4.39 -29.17
N ARG A 245 -0.89 -5.06 -28.56
CA ARG A 245 -1.62 -4.52 -27.38
C ARG A 245 -0.71 -4.26 -26.18
N ALA A 246 0.29 -5.11 -25.93
CA ALA A 246 1.24 -4.93 -24.84
C ALA A 246 2.17 -3.74 -25.11
N LEU A 247 2.61 -3.59 -26.36
CA LEU A 247 3.40 -2.43 -26.80
C LEU A 247 2.60 -1.13 -26.70
N LEU A 248 1.34 -1.11 -27.13
CA LEU A 248 0.47 0.06 -26.99
C LEU A 248 0.23 0.44 -25.53
N LEU A 249 -0.08 -0.54 -24.67
CA LEU A 249 -0.29 -0.31 -23.24
C LEU A 249 0.99 0.28 -22.59
N ALA A 250 2.15 -0.31 -22.88
CA ALA A 250 3.42 0.18 -22.37
C ALA A 250 3.77 1.56 -22.94
N GLY A 251 3.54 1.80 -24.24
CA GLY A 251 3.74 3.10 -24.88
C GLY A 251 2.84 4.20 -24.31
N PHE A 252 1.67 3.84 -23.78
CA PHE A 252 0.78 4.78 -23.09
C PHE A 252 1.18 5.02 -21.62
N ILE A 253 1.55 3.97 -20.88
CA ILE A 253 1.83 4.05 -19.44
C ILE A 253 3.25 4.52 -19.13
N LEU A 254 4.25 4.01 -19.87
CA LEU A 254 5.66 4.26 -19.55
C LEU A 254 6.07 5.73 -19.67
N PRO A 255 5.63 6.52 -20.68
CA PRO A 255 6.11 7.91 -20.79
C PRO A 255 5.69 8.76 -19.59
N PRO A 256 4.42 8.78 -19.14
CA PRO A 256 4.06 9.51 -17.92
C PRO A 256 4.78 9.00 -16.67
N VAL A 257 4.96 7.68 -16.53
CA VAL A 257 5.68 7.11 -15.39
C VAL A 257 7.16 7.49 -15.39
N ALA A 258 7.83 7.45 -16.55
CA ALA A 258 9.21 7.86 -16.69
C ALA A 258 9.39 9.35 -16.41
N LEU A 259 8.51 10.20 -16.93
CA LEU A 259 8.48 11.63 -16.61
C LEU A 259 8.24 11.87 -15.12
N GLY A 260 7.34 11.11 -14.49
CA GLY A 260 7.13 11.15 -13.05
C GLY A 260 8.38 10.76 -12.24
N ILE A 261 9.15 9.76 -12.67
CA ILE A 261 10.41 9.36 -12.04
C ILE A 261 11.44 10.49 -12.14
N VAL A 262 11.60 11.09 -13.32
CA VAL A 262 12.51 12.22 -13.55
C VAL A 262 12.09 13.42 -12.71
N ALA A 263 10.81 13.79 -12.74
CA ALA A 263 10.27 14.90 -11.97
C ALA A 263 10.43 14.69 -10.46
N ASN A 264 10.29 13.45 -9.96
CA ASN A 264 10.49 13.14 -8.55
C ASN A 264 11.97 13.10 -8.13
N ASN A 265 12.90 13.09 -9.07
CA ASN A 265 14.35 13.15 -8.89
C ASN A 265 14.94 12.23 -7.80
N ARG A 266 14.33 11.06 -7.56
CA ARG A 266 14.83 10.07 -6.59
C ARG A 266 15.78 9.08 -7.26
N ARG A 267 17.09 9.25 -7.06
CA ARG A 267 18.16 8.39 -7.61
C ARG A 267 17.93 6.88 -7.38
N ILE A 268 17.34 6.51 -6.24
CA ILE A 268 17.04 5.11 -5.90
C ILE A 268 16.09 4.43 -6.89
N ALA A 269 15.22 5.19 -7.58
CA ALA A 269 14.31 4.62 -8.57
C ALA A 269 15.07 4.03 -9.77
N PHE A 270 16.06 4.74 -10.31
CA PHE A 270 16.87 4.26 -11.43
C PHE A 270 17.65 3.00 -11.06
N VAL A 271 18.24 2.98 -9.87
CA VAL A 271 18.96 1.82 -9.34
C VAL A 271 18.01 0.62 -9.15
N ALA A 272 16.82 0.85 -8.59
CA ALA A 272 15.82 -0.18 -8.37
C ALA A 272 15.28 -0.78 -9.67
N ILE A 273 15.16 0.01 -10.74
CA ILE A 273 14.82 -0.52 -12.08
C ILE A 273 15.89 -1.51 -12.54
N GLY A 274 17.18 -1.13 -12.45
CA GLY A 274 18.28 -1.99 -12.84
C GLY A 274 18.29 -3.32 -12.08
N PHE A 275 18.24 -3.26 -10.74
CA PHE A 275 18.18 -4.46 -9.90
C PHE A 275 16.91 -5.30 -10.12
N GLY A 276 15.75 -4.66 -10.27
CA GLY A 276 14.49 -5.36 -10.48
C GLY A 276 14.42 -6.09 -11.82
N LEU A 277 14.98 -5.52 -12.87
CA LEU A 277 15.12 -6.17 -14.17
C LEU A 277 16.14 -7.31 -14.13
N ALA A 278 17.29 -7.11 -13.49
CA ALA A 278 18.29 -8.16 -13.32
C ALA A 278 17.71 -9.36 -12.54
N PHE A 279 17.02 -9.09 -11.44
CA PHE A 279 16.32 -10.11 -10.66
C PHE A 279 15.26 -10.84 -11.50
N SER A 280 14.44 -10.10 -12.25
CA SER A 280 13.41 -10.69 -13.11
C SER A 280 14.00 -11.57 -14.21
N TYR A 281 15.13 -11.18 -14.80
CA TYR A 281 15.86 -11.96 -15.80
C TYR A 281 16.41 -13.26 -15.20
N LEU A 282 17.06 -13.19 -14.03
CA LEU A 282 17.58 -14.37 -13.33
C LEU A 282 16.46 -15.33 -12.91
N ALA A 283 15.35 -14.80 -12.42
CA ALA A 283 14.17 -15.58 -12.06
C ALA A 283 13.53 -16.26 -13.29
N ALA A 284 13.52 -15.59 -14.44
CA ALA A 284 12.96 -16.12 -15.69
C ALA A 284 13.84 -17.20 -16.35
N ASN A 285 15.16 -17.09 -16.24
CA ASN A 285 16.13 -17.97 -16.93
C ASN A 285 16.68 -19.11 -16.08
N GLY A 286 16.38 -19.16 -14.78
CA GLY A 286 16.89 -20.20 -13.89
C GLY A 286 16.22 -21.59 -14.05
N PRO A 287 16.78 -22.63 -13.38
CA PRO A 287 16.16 -23.96 -13.24
C PRO A 287 14.77 -23.93 -12.57
N PHE A 288 14.35 -22.76 -12.08
CA PHE A 288 13.02 -22.46 -11.55
C PHE A 288 11.91 -22.65 -12.59
N ARG A 289 12.15 -22.27 -13.86
CA ARG A 289 11.19 -22.44 -14.95
C ARG A 289 10.89 -23.90 -15.29
N ARG A 290 11.88 -24.81 -15.11
CA ARG A 290 11.70 -26.26 -15.34
C ARG A 290 10.82 -26.91 -14.28
N ARG A 291 10.87 -26.45 -13.03
CA ARG A 291 10.05 -26.99 -11.93
C ARG A 291 8.59 -26.52 -11.95
N VAL A 292 8.34 -25.28 -12.38
CA VAL A 292 6.97 -24.70 -12.42
C VAL A 292 6.13 -25.26 -13.59
N HIS A 293 6.76 -25.74 -14.67
CA HIS A 293 6.07 -26.39 -15.78
C HIS A 293 5.86 -27.90 -15.62
N GLN A 294 6.39 -28.51 -14.55
CA GLN A 294 6.26 -29.95 -14.26
C GLN A 294 5.22 -30.27 -13.17
N THR A 295 4.47 -29.27 -12.69
CA THR A 295 3.32 -29.40 -11.77
C THR A 295 2.06 -28.85 -12.42
#